data_AF-A0A920AN19-F1
#
_entry.id   AF-A0A920AN19-F1
#
_cell.length_a   1.000
_cell.length_b   1.000
_cell.length_c   1.000
_cell.angle_alpha   90.00
_cell.angle_beta   90.00
_cell.angle_gamma   90.00
#
_symmetry.space_group_name_H-M   'P 1'
#
loop_
_entity.id
_entity.type
_entity.pdbx_description
1 polymer ?
#
loop_
_entity_poly.entity_id
_entity_poly.type
_entity_poly.pdbx_seq_one_letter_code
_entity_poly.pdbx_strand_id
1 'polypeptide(L)'
;MANSIKDNQIMIMQGQKRVAAPWQVLKTFAKWDEILELKPKHTGTPYLDGIWSYVKGSAYLAKGNKEQALQELTKLKQIINLPDVDKYRAGATPVSRVLKAAAYGLEGEIFLAGGKYSEAIEAFTLAVALEDQNNYTEPPDWPHPMRLYLGSALIAANKFKEAEKVYRRDLDWNKNNGWSLFGLQQSLQLQGKTDEAEIIYKEFLSAWQRADVELMTLS
;
A
#
# COMPACT_ATOMS: atom_id res chain seq x y z
N MET A 1 35.29 -5.28 24.64
CA MET A 1 33.82 -5.19 24.47
C MET A 1 33.45 -5.07 22.98
N ALA A 2 33.70 -6.11 22.18
CA ALA A 2 33.54 -6.03 20.71
C ALA A 2 32.72 -7.18 20.09
N ASN A 3 32.03 -8.01 20.89
CA ASN A 3 31.46 -9.29 20.44
C ASN A 3 30.02 -9.55 20.94
N SER A 4 29.10 -8.58 20.89
CA SER A 4 27.66 -8.88 21.09
C SER A 4 26.72 -8.25 20.06
N ILE A 5 27.22 -7.48 19.09
CA ILE A 5 26.38 -6.82 18.07
C ILE A 5 26.24 -7.66 16.78
N LYS A 6 26.94 -8.79 16.63
CA LYS A 6 27.30 -9.27 15.28
C LYS A 6 26.40 -10.31 14.60
N ASP A 7 25.48 -11.01 15.24
CA ASP A 7 24.74 -12.09 14.53
C ASP A 7 23.24 -11.82 14.32
N ASN A 8 22.56 -11.23 15.31
CA ASN A 8 21.10 -11.05 15.22
C ASN A 8 20.69 -9.89 14.30
N GLN A 9 21.46 -8.78 14.30
CA GLN A 9 21.19 -7.63 13.43
C GLN A 9 21.48 -7.93 11.95
N ILE A 10 22.50 -8.74 11.65
CA ILE A 10 22.85 -9.13 10.27
C ILE A 10 21.80 -10.06 9.66
N MET A 11 21.25 -11.00 10.45
CA MET A 11 20.14 -11.85 10.00
C MET A 11 18.83 -11.06 9.81
N ILE A 12 18.55 -10.05 10.64
CA ILE A 12 17.40 -9.16 10.47
C ILE A 12 17.57 -8.27 9.22
N MET A 13 18.78 -7.79 8.91
CA MET A 13 19.04 -6.90 7.77
C MET A 13 18.69 -7.51 6.41
N GLN A 14 18.93 -8.81 6.20
CA GLN A 14 18.48 -9.51 4.99
C GLN A 14 17.02 -10.00 5.08
N GLY A 15 16.47 -10.09 6.28
CA GLY A 15 15.11 -10.57 6.57
C GLY A 15 14.05 -9.48 6.76
N GLN A 16 14.38 -8.19 6.63
CA GLN A 16 13.49 -7.08 6.98
C GLN A 16 12.12 -7.16 6.27
N LYS A 17 12.12 -7.53 4.98
CA LYS A 17 10.88 -7.76 4.23
C LYS A 17 10.00 -8.86 4.84
N ARG A 18 10.62 -9.96 5.31
CA ARG A 18 9.90 -11.07 5.97
C ARG A 18 9.33 -10.64 7.32
N VAL A 19 10.06 -9.81 8.06
CA VAL A 19 9.60 -9.26 9.35
C VAL A 19 8.41 -8.32 9.17
N ALA A 20 8.45 -7.45 8.15
CA ALA A 20 7.41 -6.47 7.90
C ALA A 20 6.20 -7.02 7.12
N ALA A 21 6.36 -8.15 6.42
CA ALA A 21 5.30 -8.73 5.60
C ALA A 21 4.00 -8.99 6.38
N PRO A 22 4.00 -9.59 7.59
CA PRO A 22 2.78 -9.73 8.38
C PRO A 22 2.05 -8.41 8.65
N TRP A 23 2.77 -7.31 8.88
CA TRP A 23 2.14 -6.02 9.14
C TRP A 23 1.41 -5.47 7.92
N GLN A 24 2.02 -5.66 6.74
CA GLN A 24 1.42 -5.25 5.48
C GLN A 24 0.22 -6.14 5.12
N VAL A 25 0.28 -7.44 5.41
CA VAL A 25 -0.87 -8.35 5.27
C VAL A 25 -2.04 -7.90 6.16
N LEU A 26 -1.78 -7.60 7.43
CA LEU A 26 -2.82 -7.06 8.33
C LEU A 26 -3.44 -5.79 7.77
N LYS A 27 -2.63 -4.89 7.18
CA LYS A 27 -3.12 -3.68 6.52
C LYS A 27 -4.00 -4.00 5.32
N THR A 28 -3.56 -4.87 4.42
CA THR A 28 -4.31 -5.26 3.22
C THR A 28 -5.69 -5.83 3.55
N PHE A 29 -5.80 -6.60 4.64
CA PHE A 29 -7.06 -7.18 5.11
C PHE A 29 -7.78 -6.35 6.18
N ALA A 30 -7.42 -5.08 6.32
CA ALA A 30 -8.07 -4.13 7.22
C ALA A 30 -8.15 -4.59 8.70
N LYS A 31 -7.14 -5.34 9.16
CA LYS A 31 -7.01 -5.81 10.55
C LYS A 31 -6.42 -4.72 11.45
N TRP A 32 -7.15 -3.60 11.54
CA TRP A 32 -6.67 -2.38 12.19
C TRP A 32 -6.42 -2.55 13.68
N ASP A 33 -7.33 -3.24 14.38
CA ASP A 33 -7.18 -3.47 15.82
C ASP A 33 -5.96 -4.36 16.10
N GLU A 34 -5.74 -5.40 15.30
CA GLU A 34 -4.54 -6.24 15.39
C GLU A 34 -3.25 -5.42 15.19
N ILE A 35 -3.21 -4.48 14.23
CA ILE A 35 -2.06 -3.58 14.05
C ILE A 35 -1.83 -2.71 15.28
N LEU A 36 -2.89 -2.15 15.87
CA LEU A 36 -2.77 -1.23 17.01
C LEU A 36 -2.38 -1.94 18.32
N GLU A 37 -2.75 -3.22 18.46
CA GLU A 37 -2.38 -4.06 19.60
C GLU A 37 -1.00 -4.73 19.43
N LEU A 38 -0.56 -4.93 18.18
CA LEU A 38 0.68 -5.62 17.88
C LEU A 38 1.90 -4.84 18.38
N LYS A 39 2.81 -5.57 19.04
CA LYS A 39 4.16 -5.10 19.38
C LYS A 39 5.17 -5.77 18.43
N PRO A 40 5.78 -5.03 17.50
CA PRO A 40 6.82 -5.56 16.63
C PRO A 40 7.92 -6.27 17.42
N LYS A 41 8.23 -7.52 17.06
CA LYS A 41 9.35 -8.27 17.66
C LYS A 41 10.72 -7.70 17.31
N HIS A 42 10.80 -6.94 16.21
CA HIS A 42 12.01 -6.31 15.71
C HIS A 42 11.70 -4.88 15.25
N THR A 43 12.56 -3.95 15.64
CA THR A 43 12.52 -2.52 15.32
C THR A 43 13.96 -2.00 15.20
N GLY A 44 14.13 -0.73 14.82
CA GLY A 44 15.42 -0.02 14.87
C GLY A 44 16.18 0.01 13.55
N THR A 45 15.56 -0.39 12.44
CA THR A 45 16.08 -0.12 11.11
C THR A 45 15.15 0.86 10.38
N PRO A 46 15.67 1.73 9.49
CA PRO A 46 14.83 2.67 8.76
C PRO A 46 13.68 1.99 8.02
N TYR A 47 13.92 0.84 7.38
CA TYR A 47 12.87 0.10 6.67
C TYR A 47 11.78 -0.41 7.63
N LEU A 48 12.14 -1.08 8.73
CA LEU A 48 11.16 -1.64 9.66
C LEU A 48 10.35 -0.52 10.33
N ASP A 49 11.03 0.49 10.85
CA ASP A 49 10.37 1.58 11.58
C ASP A 49 9.49 2.42 10.63
N GLY A 50 9.93 2.61 9.38
CA GLY A 50 9.17 3.30 8.35
C GLY A 50 7.92 2.53 7.92
N ILE A 51 8.05 1.23 7.59
CA ILE A 51 6.89 0.41 7.23
C ILE A 51 5.93 0.26 8.42
N TRP A 52 6.45 0.17 9.65
CA TRP A 52 5.60 0.16 10.84
C TRP A 52 4.81 1.47 11.00
N SER A 53 5.45 2.63 10.82
CA SER A 53 4.78 3.93 10.85
C SER A 53 3.69 4.01 9.77
N TYR A 54 3.97 3.50 8.57
CA TYR A 54 3.00 3.44 7.47
C TYR A 54 1.73 2.67 7.84
N VAL A 55 1.86 1.39 8.23
CA VAL A 55 0.69 0.55 8.54
C VAL A 55 -0.07 1.04 9.76
N LYS A 56 0.64 1.58 10.76
CA LYS A 56 0.04 2.11 11.98
C LYS A 56 -0.70 3.43 11.71
N GLY A 57 -0.16 4.28 10.84
CA GLY A 57 -0.83 5.50 10.38
C GLY A 57 -2.15 5.19 9.68
N SER A 58 -2.17 4.20 8.78
CA SER A 58 -3.39 3.74 8.11
C SER A 58 -4.40 3.16 9.11
N ALA A 59 -3.95 2.37 10.08
CA ALA A 59 -4.81 1.84 11.12
C ALA A 59 -5.44 2.95 11.98
N TYR A 60 -4.66 3.95 12.41
CA TYR A 60 -5.19 5.10 13.13
C TYR A 60 -6.22 5.86 12.31
N LEU A 61 -5.93 6.12 11.02
CA LEU A 61 -6.85 6.80 10.13
C LEU A 61 -8.18 6.03 10.00
N ALA A 62 -8.12 4.72 9.79
CA ALA A 62 -9.30 3.85 9.69
C ALA A 62 -10.14 3.82 10.98
N LYS A 63 -9.52 4.03 12.14
CA LYS A 63 -10.20 4.17 13.44
C LYS A 63 -10.65 5.61 13.75
N GLY A 64 -10.59 6.52 12.78
CA GLY A 64 -11.00 7.92 12.93
C GLY A 64 -9.97 8.83 13.63
N ASN A 65 -8.81 8.30 14.00
CA ASN A 65 -7.76 9.03 14.71
C ASN A 65 -6.80 9.74 13.74
N LYS A 66 -7.32 10.74 13.02
CA LYS A 66 -6.56 11.49 12.01
C LYS A 66 -5.28 12.13 12.56
N GLU A 67 -5.31 12.65 13.79
CA GLU A 67 -4.13 13.26 14.41
C GLU A 67 -2.99 12.26 14.58
N GLN A 68 -3.29 11.06 15.07
CA GLN A 68 -2.30 9.99 15.22
C GLN A 68 -1.77 9.52 13.86
N ALA A 69 -2.63 9.45 12.83
CA ALA A 69 -2.20 9.15 11.47
C ALA A 69 -1.19 10.19 10.93
N LEU A 70 -1.44 11.48 11.19
CA LEU A 70 -0.52 12.56 10.82
C LEU A 70 0.81 12.46 11.58
N GLN A 71 0.79 12.11 12.87
CA GLN A 71 2.01 11.89 13.65
C GLN A 71 2.86 10.75 13.06
N GLU A 72 2.24 9.63 12.67
CA GLU A 72 2.94 8.52 12.02
C GLU A 72 3.48 8.91 10.63
N LEU A 73 2.74 9.72 9.85
CA LEU A 73 3.24 10.28 8.59
C LEU A 73 4.47 11.18 8.81
N THR A 74 4.46 12.02 9.85
CA THR A 74 5.62 12.86 10.21
C THR A 74 6.83 12.00 10.58
N LYS A 75 6.66 10.96 11.40
CA LYS A 75 7.74 10.02 11.74
C LYS A 75 8.31 9.35 10.49
N LEU A 76 7.44 8.86 9.61
CA LEU A 76 7.84 8.24 8.35
C LEU A 76 8.66 9.21 7.48
N LYS A 77 8.20 10.47 7.33
CA LYS A 77 8.95 11.51 6.60
C LYS A 77 10.30 11.83 7.26
N GLN A 78 10.42 11.78 8.58
CA GLN A 78 11.70 11.94 9.28
C GLN A 78 12.67 10.78 9.00
N ILE A 79 12.18 9.54 9.05
CA ILE A 79 12.99 8.33 8.77
C ILE A 79 13.56 8.35 7.36
N ILE A 80 12.76 8.78 6.37
CA ILE A 80 13.20 8.91 4.96
C ILE A 80 14.41 9.84 4.81
N ASN A 81 14.55 10.84 5.68
CA ASN A 81 15.61 11.84 5.61
C ASN A 81 16.83 11.51 6.48
N LEU A 82 16.90 10.32 7.09
CA LEU A 82 18.08 9.89 7.84
C LEU A 82 19.29 9.77 6.91
N PRO A 83 20.49 10.23 7.32
CA PRO A 83 21.70 10.17 6.49
C PRO A 83 22.08 8.76 6.04
N ASP A 84 21.71 7.74 6.82
CA ASP A 84 22.03 6.34 6.58
C ASP A 84 20.81 5.49 6.19
N VAL A 85 19.71 6.12 5.76
CA VAL A 85 18.47 5.41 5.36
C VAL A 85 18.71 4.29 4.35
N ASP A 86 19.63 4.50 3.40
CA ASP A 86 19.96 3.55 2.33
C ASP A 86 21.21 2.71 2.62
N LYS A 87 21.83 2.86 3.80
CA LYS A 87 23.01 2.08 4.20
C LYS A 87 22.74 0.58 4.22
N TYR A 88 21.51 0.19 4.55
CA TYR A 88 21.07 -1.20 4.60
C TYR A 88 19.86 -1.39 3.70
N ARG A 89 20.06 -2.02 2.54
CA ARG A 89 18.97 -2.26 1.58
C ARG A 89 18.03 -3.35 2.09
N ALA A 90 16.74 -3.18 1.82
CA ALA A 90 15.71 -4.19 2.05
C ALA A 90 15.30 -4.86 0.73
N GLY A 91 16.26 -5.13 -0.16
CA GLY A 91 16.01 -5.61 -1.52
C GLY A 91 16.86 -4.90 -2.57
N ALA A 92 16.43 -4.98 -3.82
CA ALA A 92 17.09 -4.30 -4.92
C ALA A 92 16.78 -2.80 -4.91
N THR A 93 15.63 -2.39 -4.37
CA THR A 93 15.23 -0.98 -4.28
C THR A 93 15.82 -0.29 -3.03
N PRO A 94 16.31 0.96 -3.12
CA PRO A 94 16.73 1.73 -1.95
C PRO A 94 15.60 1.87 -0.93
N VAL A 95 15.91 1.77 0.36
CA VAL A 95 14.91 1.87 1.44
C VAL A 95 14.19 3.21 1.39
N SER A 96 14.92 4.30 1.14
CA SER A 96 14.32 5.64 1.00
C SER A 96 13.25 5.70 -0.08
N ARG A 97 13.41 4.97 -1.19
CA ARG A 97 12.43 4.91 -2.27
C ARG A 97 11.17 4.15 -1.85
N VAL A 98 11.34 2.99 -1.21
CA VAL A 98 10.21 2.21 -0.69
C VAL A 98 9.41 3.03 0.33
N LEU A 99 10.11 3.69 1.26
CA LEU A 99 9.47 4.51 2.28
C LEU A 99 8.81 5.78 1.72
N LYS A 100 9.35 6.36 0.65
CA LYS A 100 8.68 7.46 -0.07
C LYS A 100 7.36 7.01 -0.70
N ALA A 101 7.30 5.82 -1.30
CA ALA A 101 6.05 5.26 -1.81
C ALA A 101 5.04 5.05 -0.67
N ALA A 102 5.48 4.52 0.48
CA ALA A 102 4.67 4.39 1.67
C ALA A 102 4.14 5.73 2.21
N ALA A 103 5.00 6.76 2.25
CA ALA A 103 4.63 8.10 2.69
C ALA A 103 3.56 8.72 1.79
N TYR A 104 3.74 8.64 0.46
CA TYR A 104 2.74 9.10 -0.49
C TYR A 104 1.44 8.29 -0.40
N GLY A 105 1.52 6.98 -0.14
CA GLY A 105 0.35 6.15 0.15
C GLY A 105 -0.43 6.65 1.36
N LEU A 106 0.22 6.84 2.51
CA LEU A 106 -0.45 7.31 3.72
C LEU A 106 -0.96 8.75 3.58
N GLU A 107 -0.22 9.62 2.91
CA GLU A 107 -0.65 10.98 2.59
C GLU A 107 -1.91 10.99 1.72
N GLY A 108 -1.95 10.14 0.68
CA GLY A 108 -3.13 9.97 -0.16
C GLY A 108 -4.34 9.43 0.60
N GLU A 109 -4.13 8.45 1.49
CA GLU A 109 -5.19 7.90 2.36
C GLU A 109 -5.78 9.01 3.26
N ILE A 110 -4.92 9.82 3.90
CA ILE A 110 -5.32 10.93 4.76
C ILE A 110 -6.11 11.99 3.99
N PHE A 111 -5.68 12.33 2.77
CA PHE A 111 -6.39 13.28 1.92
C PHE A 111 -7.75 12.73 1.48
N LEU A 112 -7.79 11.47 1.06
CA LEU A 112 -9.01 10.80 0.62
C LEU A 112 -10.06 10.76 1.75
N ALA A 113 -9.65 10.37 2.96
CA ALA A 113 -10.52 10.39 4.14
C ALA A 113 -11.00 11.80 4.52
N GLY A 114 -10.27 12.84 4.11
CA GLY A 114 -10.65 14.24 4.29
C GLY A 114 -11.48 14.84 3.15
N GLY A 115 -11.88 14.05 2.14
CA GLY A 115 -12.60 14.55 0.95
C GLY A 115 -11.74 15.38 -0.01
N LYS A 116 -10.42 15.39 0.18
CA LYS A 116 -9.45 16.14 -0.62
C LYS A 116 -8.99 15.30 -1.82
N TYR A 117 -9.92 15.05 -2.74
CA TYR A 117 -9.72 14.04 -3.79
C TYR A 117 -8.59 14.40 -4.76
N SER A 118 -8.41 15.68 -5.09
CA SER A 118 -7.33 16.11 -5.99
C SER A 118 -5.95 15.82 -5.38
N GLU A 119 -5.76 16.19 -4.11
CA GLU A 119 -4.51 15.94 -3.37
C GLU A 119 -4.27 14.44 -3.15
N ALA A 120 -5.33 13.67 -2.89
CA ALA A 120 -5.23 12.22 -2.79
C ALA A 120 -4.76 11.57 -4.09
N ILE A 121 -5.35 11.97 -5.23
CA ILE A 121 -4.96 11.49 -6.56
C ILE A 121 -3.51 11.85 -6.85
N GLU A 122 -3.07 13.07 -6.54
CA GLU A 122 -1.67 13.48 -6.73
C GLU A 122 -0.71 12.61 -5.91
N ALA A 123 -0.98 12.44 -4.62
CA ALA A 123 -0.15 11.61 -3.75
C ALA A 123 -0.07 10.15 -4.25
N PHE A 124 -1.21 9.53 -4.58
CA PHE A 124 -1.20 8.16 -5.10
C PHE A 124 -0.52 8.05 -6.48
N THR A 125 -0.62 9.08 -7.32
CA THR A 125 0.10 9.12 -8.61
C THR A 125 1.61 9.13 -8.40
N LEU A 126 2.11 9.92 -7.44
CA LEU A 126 3.53 9.93 -7.07
C LEU A 126 3.98 8.57 -6.51
N ALA A 127 3.14 7.91 -5.72
CA ALA A 127 3.42 6.56 -5.21
C ALA A 127 3.53 5.54 -6.36
N VAL A 128 2.60 5.56 -7.32
CA VAL A 128 2.64 4.70 -8.53
C VAL A 128 3.88 4.99 -9.38
N ALA A 129 4.27 6.26 -9.53
CA ALA A 129 5.47 6.62 -10.29
C ALA A 129 6.76 6.06 -9.67
N LEU A 130 6.83 5.96 -8.33
CA LEU A 130 7.94 5.29 -7.65
C LEU A 130 7.89 3.77 -7.80
N GLU A 131 6.70 3.19 -7.77
CA GLU A 131 6.48 1.76 -7.99
C GLU A 131 6.93 1.33 -9.40
N ASP A 132 6.61 2.12 -10.42
CA ASP A 132 6.96 1.83 -11.82
C ASP A 132 8.48 1.90 -12.11
N GLN A 133 9.25 2.52 -11.22
CA GLN A 133 10.71 2.53 -11.30
C GLN A 133 11.35 1.29 -10.66
N ASN A 134 10.57 0.44 -9.99
CA ASN A 134 11.11 -0.75 -9.37
C ASN A 134 11.40 -1.82 -10.42
N ASN A 135 12.56 -2.44 -10.30
CA ASN A 135 12.86 -3.64 -11.08
C ASN A 135 11.94 -4.78 -10.63
N TYR A 136 11.55 -5.64 -11.58
CA TYR A 136 10.85 -6.87 -11.26
C TYR A 136 11.70 -7.72 -10.29
N THR A 137 11.11 -8.07 -9.15
CA THR A 137 11.73 -8.87 -8.08
C THR A 137 10.68 -9.81 -7.47
N GLU A 138 11.08 -11.02 -7.10
CA GLU A 138 10.21 -11.98 -6.41
C GLU A 138 10.79 -12.37 -5.04
N PRO A 139 10.09 -12.11 -3.91
CA PRO A 139 8.87 -11.32 -3.81
C PRO A 139 9.14 -9.83 -4.05
N PRO A 140 8.13 -9.06 -4.53
CA PRO A 140 8.30 -7.64 -4.85
C PRO A 140 8.75 -6.84 -3.62
N ASP A 141 9.58 -5.82 -3.84
CA ASP A 141 10.03 -4.90 -2.78
C ASP A 141 8.87 -4.05 -2.22
N TRP A 142 7.78 -3.92 -2.98
CA TRP A 142 6.50 -3.30 -2.59
C TRP A 142 5.32 -4.25 -2.95
N PRO A 143 4.63 -4.85 -1.96
CA PRO A 143 3.73 -5.98 -2.23
C PRO A 143 2.27 -5.63 -2.54
N HIS A 144 1.80 -4.40 -2.26
CA HIS A 144 0.41 -4.01 -2.51
C HIS A 144 0.32 -2.83 -3.50
N PRO A 145 -0.14 -3.05 -4.75
CA PRO A 145 -0.03 -2.06 -5.81
C PRO A 145 -0.70 -0.72 -5.46
N MET A 146 0.03 0.39 -5.62
CA MET A 146 -0.50 1.73 -5.34
C MET A 146 -1.60 2.15 -6.31
N ARG A 147 -1.69 1.44 -7.45
CA ARG A 147 -2.77 1.60 -8.43
C ARG A 147 -4.15 1.32 -7.86
N LEU A 148 -4.26 0.42 -6.88
CA LEU A 148 -5.54 0.15 -6.19
C LEU A 148 -6.05 1.40 -5.46
N TYR A 149 -5.17 2.07 -4.71
CA TYR A 149 -5.50 3.32 -4.02
C TYR A 149 -5.79 4.46 -4.99
N LEU A 150 -4.99 4.60 -6.05
CA LEU A 150 -5.22 5.62 -7.09
C LEU A 150 -6.57 5.40 -7.79
N GLY A 151 -6.89 4.16 -8.18
CA GLY A 151 -8.17 3.82 -8.79
C GLY A 151 -9.36 4.13 -7.88
N SER A 152 -9.26 3.81 -6.58
CA SER A 152 -10.29 4.14 -5.59
C SER A 152 -10.47 5.65 -5.42
N ALA A 153 -9.39 6.42 -5.37
CA ALA A 153 -9.46 7.89 -5.27
C ALA A 153 -10.07 8.52 -6.52
N LEU A 154 -9.78 7.97 -7.71
CA LEU A 154 -10.38 8.41 -8.96
C LEU A 154 -11.89 8.13 -9.01
N ILE A 155 -12.34 6.96 -8.53
CA ILE A 155 -13.78 6.66 -8.39
C ILE A 155 -14.44 7.66 -7.43
N ALA A 156 -13.86 7.90 -6.25
CA ALA A 156 -14.39 8.87 -5.27
C ALA A 156 -14.48 10.30 -5.84
N ALA A 157 -13.60 10.64 -6.79
CA ALA A 157 -13.59 11.91 -7.49
C ALA A 157 -14.51 11.96 -8.74
N ASN A 158 -15.31 10.92 -8.99
CA ASN A 158 -16.12 10.74 -10.21
C ASN A 158 -15.31 10.70 -11.53
N LYS A 159 -14.02 10.35 -11.47
CA LYS A 159 -13.10 10.22 -12.62
C LYS A 159 -13.05 8.78 -13.11
N PHE A 160 -14.20 8.24 -13.52
CA PHE A 160 -14.38 6.81 -13.77
C PHE A 160 -13.55 6.29 -14.95
N LYS A 161 -13.38 7.09 -16.01
CA LYS A 161 -12.57 6.73 -17.19
C LYS A 161 -11.09 6.60 -16.84
N GLU A 162 -10.59 7.46 -15.97
CA GLU A 162 -9.23 7.42 -15.47
C GLU A 162 -9.03 6.23 -14.53
N ALA A 163 -10.01 5.95 -13.65
CA ALA A 163 -9.97 4.78 -12.78
C ALA A 163 -9.88 3.47 -13.59
N GLU A 164 -10.68 3.34 -14.64
CA GLU A 164 -10.64 2.20 -15.56
C GLU A 164 -9.22 1.98 -16.12
N LYS A 165 -8.57 3.04 -16.62
CA LYS A 165 -7.21 2.96 -17.17
C LYS A 165 -6.20 2.48 -16.12
N VAL A 166 -6.33 2.97 -14.88
CA VAL A 166 -5.44 2.60 -13.78
C VAL A 166 -5.59 1.12 -13.42
N TYR A 167 -6.81 0.62 -13.29
CA TYR A 167 -7.04 -0.79 -12.97
C TYR A 167 -6.62 -1.74 -14.11
N ARG A 168 -6.89 -1.38 -15.37
CA ARG A 168 -6.39 -2.15 -16.52
C ARG A 168 -4.87 -2.22 -16.52
N ARG A 169 -4.20 -1.09 -16.26
CA ARG A 169 -2.74 -1.05 -16.19
C ARG A 169 -2.18 -1.90 -15.07
N ASP A 170 -2.87 -1.98 -13.93
CA ASP A 170 -2.49 -2.90 -12.85
C ASP A 170 -2.58 -4.37 -13.30
N LEU A 171 -3.68 -4.74 -13.96
CA LEU A 171 -3.95 -6.09 -14.43
C LEU A 171 -2.99 -6.59 -15.53
N ASP A 172 -2.30 -5.69 -16.25
CA ASP A 172 -1.21 -6.06 -17.17
C ASP A 172 -0.12 -6.88 -16.46
N TRP A 173 0.21 -6.46 -15.22
CA TRP A 173 1.26 -7.05 -14.39
C TRP A 173 0.70 -8.03 -13.37
N ASN A 174 -0.37 -7.63 -12.67
CA ASN A 174 -1.02 -8.38 -11.61
C ASN A 174 -2.25 -9.10 -12.15
N LYS A 175 -2.02 -10.03 -13.10
CA LYS A 175 -3.10 -10.79 -13.73
C LYS A 175 -3.97 -11.47 -12.67
N ASN A 176 -5.30 -11.38 -12.84
CA ASN A 176 -6.30 -11.93 -11.93
C ASN A 176 -6.25 -11.37 -10.50
N ASN A 177 -5.67 -10.18 -10.28
CA ASN A 177 -5.80 -9.49 -9.00
C ASN A 177 -7.26 -9.09 -8.75
N GLY A 178 -7.91 -9.75 -7.79
CA GLY A 178 -9.33 -9.56 -7.54
C GLY A 178 -9.71 -8.17 -7.05
N TRP A 179 -8.84 -7.47 -6.31
CA TRP A 179 -9.08 -6.07 -5.95
C TRP A 179 -9.11 -5.17 -7.20
N SER A 180 -8.21 -5.42 -8.16
CA SER A 180 -8.15 -4.66 -9.41
C SER A 180 -9.32 -4.98 -10.34
N LEU A 181 -9.73 -6.25 -10.42
CA LEU A 181 -10.92 -6.66 -11.16
C LEU A 181 -12.19 -6.04 -10.58
N PHE A 182 -12.33 -6.04 -9.26
CA PHE A 182 -13.47 -5.42 -8.57
C PHE A 182 -13.52 -3.90 -8.79
N GLY A 183 -12.38 -3.21 -8.69
CA GLY A 183 -12.28 -1.79 -8.99
C GLY A 183 -12.55 -1.45 -10.46
N LEU A 184 -12.05 -2.27 -11.39
CA LEU A 184 -12.30 -2.13 -12.83
C LEU A 184 -13.78 -2.26 -13.14
N GLN A 185 -14.42 -3.33 -12.64
CA GLN A 185 -15.83 -3.59 -12.79
C GLN A 185 -16.70 -2.42 -12.28
N GLN A 186 -16.40 -1.89 -11.10
CA GLN A 186 -17.09 -0.70 -10.56
C GLN A 186 -16.91 0.52 -11.46
N SER A 187 -15.68 0.78 -11.92
CA SER A 187 -15.40 1.93 -12.81
C SER A 187 -16.15 1.83 -14.14
N LEU A 188 -16.39 0.62 -14.65
CA LEU A 188 -17.15 0.38 -15.88
C LEU A 188 -18.66 0.57 -15.65
N GLN A 189 -19.21 0.07 -14.55
CA GLN A 189 -20.62 0.30 -14.18
C GLN A 189 -20.94 1.78 -14.04
N LEU A 190 -20.08 2.53 -13.35
CA LEU A 190 -20.25 3.98 -13.15
C LEU A 190 -20.13 4.79 -14.45
N GLN A 191 -19.56 4.20 -15.51
CA GLN A 191 -19.57 4.76 -16.87
C GLN A 191 -20.78 4.34 -17.70
N GLY A 192 -21.64 3.45 -17.19
CA GLY A 192 -22.75 2.85 -17.95
C GLY A 192 -22.32 1.76 -18.93
N LYS A 193 -21.08 1.25 -18.85
CA LYS A 193 -20.56 0.16 -19.69
C LYS A 193 -20.96 -1.20 -19.10
N THR A 194 -22.26 -1.48 -19.02
CA THR A 194 -22.82 -2.62 -18.29
C THR A 194 -22.33 -3.96 -18.81
N ASP A 195 -22.30 -4.15 -20.14
CA ASP A 195 -21.93 -5.42 -20.76
C ASP A 195 -20.46 -5.76 -20.47
N GLU A 196 -19.58 -4.76 -20.57
CA GLU A 196 -18.16 -4.93 -20.26
C GLU A 196 -17.95 -5.17 -18.75
N ALA A 197 -18.69 -4.45 -17.90
CA ALA A 197 -18.64 -4.67 -16.46
C ALA A 197 -19.07 -6.09 -16.07
N GLU A 198 -20.08 -6.67 -16.73
CA GLU A 198 -20.52 -8.05 -16.46
C GLU A 198 -19.44 -9.08 -16.83
N ILE A 199 -18.70 -8.85 -17.92
CA ILE A 199 -17.57 -9.68 -18.31
C ILE A 199 -16.49 -9.65 -17.21
N ILE A 200 -16.07 -8.45 -16.79
CA ILE A 200 -15.06 -8.30 -15.73
C ILE A 200 -15.56 -8.86 -14.40
N TYR A 201 -16.86 -8.75 -14.10
CA TYR A 201 -17.43 -9.34 -12.88
C TYR A 201 -17.29 -10.87 -12.86
N LYS A 202 -17.48 -11.55 -14.00
CA LYS A 202 -17.25 -13.01 -14.10
C LYS A 202 -15.79 -13.38 -13.87
N GLU A 203 -14.85 -12.58 -14.40
CA GLU A 203 -13.42 -12.73 -14.12
C GLU A 203 -13.11 -12.54 -12.63
N PHE A 204 -13.69 -11.51 -12.00
CA PHE A 204 -13.59 -11.26 -10.57
C PHE A 204 -14.07 -12.47 -9.76
N LEU A 205 -15.28 -12.99 -10.04
CA LEU A 205 -15.82 -14.15 -9.32
C LEU A 205 -14.90 -15.38 -9.42
N SER A 206 -14.32 -15.61 -10.60
CA SER A 206 -13.35 -16.71 -10.82
C SER A 206 -12.05 -16.50 -10.02
N ALA A 207 -11.52 -15.27 -10.01
CA ALA A 207 -10.32 -14.92 -9.25
C ALA A 207 -10.55 -14.93 -7.72
N TRP A 208 -11.77 -14.62 -7.28
CA TRP A 208 -12.14 -14.42 -5.87
C TRP A 208 -12.85 -15.60 -5.21
N GLN A 209 -13.05 -16.71 -5.93
CA GLN A 209 -13.83 -17.87 -5.48
C GLN A 209 -13.36 -18.53 -4.17
N ARG A 210 -12.12 -18.30 -3.74
CA ARG A 210 -11.52 -18.86 -2.51
C ARG A 210 -11.14 -17.77 -1.49
N ALA A 211 -11.59 -16.53 -1.69
CA ALA A 211 -11.28 -15.46 -0.78
C ALA A 211 -12.15 -15.56 0.48
N ASP A 212 -11.55 -15.33 1.64
CA ASP A 212 -12.25 -15.31 2.94
C ASP A 212 -12.85 -13.94 3.29
N VAL A 213 -12.81 -12.99 2.34
CA VAL A 213 -13.32 -11.63 2.50
C VAL A 213 -14.21 -11.23 1.32
N GLU A 214 -15.34 -10.61 1.60
CA GLU A 214 -16.20 -10.03 0.56
C GLU A 214 -15.78 -8.59 0.27
N LEU A 215 -15.75 -8.23 -1.01
CA LEU A 215 -15.55 -6.84 -1.44
C LEU A 215 -16.92 -6.21 -1.68
N MET A 216 -17.20 -5.10 -1.01
CA MET A 216 -18.45 -4.35 -1.15
C MET A 216 -18.21 -3.05 -1.92
N THR A 217 -19.17 -2.67 -2.74
CA THR A 217 -19.19 -1.38 -3.42
C THR A 217 -19.51 -0.29 -2.41
N LEU A 218 -18.86 0.88 -2.52
CA LEU A 218 -19.29 2.05 -1.75
C LEU A 218 -20.67 2.49 -2.29
N SER A 219 -21.70 2.38 -1.44
CA SER A 219 -23.08 2.81 -1.73
C SER A 219 -23.25 4.31 -1.65
#